data_AF-A0A150FN89-F1
#
_entry.id   AF-A0A150FN89-F1
#
_cell.length_a   1.000
_cell.length_b   1.000
_cell.length_c   1.000
_cell.angle_alpha   90.00
_cell.angle_beta   90.00
_cell.angle_gamma   90.00
#
_symmetry.space_group_name_H-M   'P 1'
#
loop_
_entity.id
_entity.type
_entity.pdbx_description
1 polymer ?
#
loop_
_entity_poly.entity_id
_entity_poly.type
_entity_poly.pdbx_seq_one_letter_code
_entity_poly.pdbx_strand_id
1 'polypeptide(L)'
;MRINNINLDQIKSDIDNAKDNKKLMDACKQLESEFIKIMFKQMQKTANVFQSEDKSHAKSIFEEMYIDELSNKASKTSQLGLAKLIYDQFTKTTIKR
;
A
#
# COMPACT_ATOMS: atom_id res chain seq x y z
N MET A 1 -8.92 11.96 -14.30
CA MET A 1 -8.20 10.92 -13.55
C MET A 1 -9.24 9.99 -12.93
N ARG A 2 -9.52 8.83 -13.56
CA ARG A 2 -10.42 7.84 -12.98
C ARG A 2 -9.61 7.07 -11.94
N ILE A 3 -9.89 7.33 -10.67
CA ILE A 3 -9.35 6.54 -9.57
C ILE A 3 -9.98 5.16 -9.74
N ASN A 4 -9.14 4.13 -9.95
CA ASN A 4 -9.58 2.76 -10.03
C ASN A 4 -10.38 2.44 -8.76
N ASN A 5 -11.64 2.10 -8.96
CA ASN A 5 -12.54 1.72 -7.90
C ASN A 5 -12.04 0.36 -7.38
N ILE A 6 -11.19 0.38 -6.35
CA ILE A 6 -11.01 -0.78 -5.50
C ILE A 6 -12.43 -1.09 -5.03
N ASN A 7 -12.98 -2.22 -5.45
CA ASN A 7 -14.33 -2.64 -5.13
C ASN A 7 -14.39 -2.87 -3.60
N LEU A 8 -14.67 -1.79 -2.87
CA LEU A 8 -14.74 -1.77 -1.42
C LEU A 8 -15.76 -2.78 -0.91
N ASP A 9 -16.80 -3.02 -1.72
CA ASP A 9 -17.85 -3.99 -1.43
C ASP A 9 -17.35 -5.43 -1.59
N GLN A 10 -16.40 -5.65 -2.52
CA GLN A 10 -15.74 -6.96 -2.68
C GLN A 10 -14.75 -7.25 -1.56
N ILE A 11 -14.01 -6.23 -1.11
CA ILE A 11 -13.17 -6.32 0.09
C ILE A 11 -14.03 -6.62 1.32
N LYS A 12 -15.18 -5.94 1.48
CA LYS A 12 -16.14 -6.23 2.56
C LYS A 12 -16.69 -7.65 2.47
N SER A 13 -17.06 -8.13 1.28
CA SER A 13 -17.57 -9.50 1.14
C SER A 13 -16.50 -10.56 1.45
N ASP A 14 -15.23 -10.29 1.14
CA ASP A 14 -14.12 -11.19 1.47
C ASP A 14 -13.80 -11.18 2.98
N ILE A 15 -14.04 -10.05 3.65
CA ILE A 15 -13.92 -9.89 5.11
C ILE A 15 -15.05 -10.59 5.86
N ASP A 16 -16.30 -10.45 5.42
CA ASP A 16 -17.46 -11.08 6.07
C ASP A 16 -17.47 -12.62 5.89
N ASN A 17 -16.85 -13.12 4.81
CA ASN A 17 -16.62 -14.56 4.59
C ASN A 17 -15.34 -15.08 5.27
N ALA A 18 -14.67 -14.28 6.11
CA ALA A 18 -13.39 -14.65 6.72
C ALA A 18 -13.55 -15.74 7.80
N LYS A 19 -13.63 -16.99 7.34
CA LYS A 19 -13.02 -18.12 8.05
C LYS A 19 -11.49 -18.12 7.95
N ASP A 20 -10.90 -17.21 7.18
CA ASP A 20 -9.51 -17.28 6.75
C ASP A 20 -8.77 -15.98 7.08
N ASN A 21 -8.45 -15.78 8.37
CA ASN A 21 -7.65 -14.66 8.92
C ASN A 21 -6.39 -14.34 8.09
N LYS A 22 -5.88 -15.35 7.36
CA LYS A 22 -4.74 -15.24 6.45
C LYS A 22 -5.01 -14.31 5.27
N LYS A 23 -6.16 -14.41 4.61
CA LYS A 23 -6.51 -13.56 3.46
C LYS A 23 -6.67 -12.09 3.87
N LEU A 24 -7.27 -11.85 5.02
CA LEU A 24 -7.42 -10.50 5.57
C LEU A 24 -6.05 -9.88 5.90
N MET A 25 -5.15 -10.65 6.52
CA MET A 25 -3.79 -10.21 6.78
C MET A 25 -3.01 -9.92 5.48
N ASP A 26 -3.16 -10.75 4.45
CA ASP A 26 -2.49 -10.54 3.16
C ASP A 26 -3.01 -9.29 2.44
N ALA A 27 -4.31 -8.99 2.53
CA ALA A 27 -4.87 -7.73 2.02
C ALA A 27 -4.33 -6.51 2.79
N CYS A 28 -4.18 -6.61 4.12
CA CYS A 28 -3.60 -5.55 4.93
C CYS A 28 -2.12 -5.27 4.58
N LYS A 29 -1.35 -6.33 4.27
CA LYS A 29 0.05 -6.19 3.79
C LYS A 29 0.13 -5.49 2.43
N GLN A 30 -0.79 -5.79 1.51
CA GLN A 30 -0.85 -5.11 0.22
C GLN A 30 -1.15 -3.62 0.41
N LEU A 31 -2.04 -3.28 1.35
CA LEU A 31 -2.37 -1.89 1.68
C LEU A 31 -1.16 -1.15 2.27
N GLU A 32 -0.42 -1.78 3.19
CA GLU A 32 0.85 -1.24 3.71
C GLU A 32 1.87 -1.00 2.60
N SER A 33 2.01 -1.94 1.64
CA SER A 33 2.89 -1.77 0.48
C SER A 33 2.53 -0.54 -0.36
N GLU A 34 1.25 -0.34 -0.67
CA GLU A 34 0.81 0.81 -1.46
C GLU A 34 0.98 2.13 -0.70
N PHE A 35 0.77 2.11 0.62
CA PHE A 35 1.01 3.28 1.46
C PHE A 35 2.50 3.68 1.48
N ILE A 36 3.41 2.70 1.62
CA ILE A 36 4.85 2.92 1.54
C ILE A 36 5.25 3.50 0.18
N LYS A 37 4.67 2.98 -0.91
CA LYS A 37 4.87 3.51 -2.26
C LYS A 37 4.45 4.96 -2.37
N ILE A 38 3.29 5.33 -1.83
CA ILE A 38 2.83 6.73 -1.80
C ILE A 38 3.81 7.59 -1.00
N MET A 39 4.29 7.11 0.16
CA MET A 39 5.28 7.81 0.97
C MET A 39 6.58 8.05 0.20
N PHE A 40 7.15 7.03 -0.44
CA PHE A 40 8.35 7.19 -1.26
C PHE A 40 8.16 8.15 -2.43
N LYS A 41 7.00 8.10 -3.10
CA LYS A 41 6.67 9.05 -4.17
C LYS A 41 6.58 10.48 -3.64
N GLN A 42 5.99 10.71 -2.48
CA GLN A 42 5.94 12.06 -1.89
C GLN A 42 7.30 12.53 -1.40
N MET A 43 8.10 11.66 -0.76
CA MET A 43 9.48 11.96 -0.39
C MET A 43 10.32 12.34 -1.62
N GLN A 44 10.19 11.59 -2.71
CA GLN A 44 10.86 11.89 -3.97
C GLN A 44 10.38 13.21 -4.57
N LYS A 45 9.07 13.51 -4.50
CA LYS A 45 8.54 14.81 -4.92
C LYS A 45 9.12 15.93 -4.08
N THR A 46 9.10 15.84 -2.75
CA THR A 46 9.68 16.84 -1.84
C THR A 46 11.18 17.02 -2.04
N ALA A 47 11.93 15.94 -2.28
CA ALA A 47 13.36 16.03 -2.61
C ALA A 47 13.60 16.73 -3.95
N ASN A 48 12.72 16.50 -4.93
CA ASN A 48 12.79 17.14 -6.25
C ASN A 48 12.09 18.51 -6.33
N VAL A 49 11.48 19.02 -5.25
CA VAL A 49 11.04 20.43 -5.16
C VAL A 49 12.23 21.39 -5.38
N PHE A 50 13.46 20.89 -5.27
CA PHE A 50 14.70 21.65 -5.44
C PHE A 50 15.52 21.30 -6.70
N GLN A 51 15.07 20.41 -7.62
CA GLN A 51 15.88 20.02 -8.79
C GLN A 51 15.10 19.95 -10.12
N SER A 52 15.46 20.92 -10.97
CA SER A 52 15.78 20.96 -12.41
C SER A 52 15.11 20.00 -13.41
N GLU A 53 14.70 20.59 -14.53
CA GLU A 53 13.79 20.12 -15.58
C GLU A 53 14.28 18.93 -16.45
N ASP A 54 15.48 18.39 -16.24
CA ASP A 54 16.10 17.38 -17.11
C ASP A 54 15.86 15.92 -16.67
N LYS A 55 14.59 15.53 -16.46
CA LYS A 55 14.24 14.11 -16.24
C LYS A 55 13.83 13.42 -17.54
N SER A 56 14.69 12.52 -18.03
CA SER A 56 14.34 11.60 -19.13
C SER A 56 13.18 10.67 -18.75
N HIS A 57 12.22 10.49 -19.66
CA HIS A 57 11.05 9.60 -19.46
C HIS A 57 11.42 8.14 -19.19
N ALA A 58 12.54 7.65 -19.74
CA ALA A 58 13.02 6.30 -19.44
C ALA A 58 13.42 6.18 -17.96
N LYS A 59 14.09 7.21 -17.42
CA LYS A 59 14.55 7.23 -16.02
C LYS A 59 13.36 7.23 -15.06
N SER A 60 12.31 8.00 -15.33
CA SER A 60 11.12 8.02 -14.47
C SER A 60 10.42 6.67 -14.41
N ILE A 61 10.34 5.94 -15.52
CA ILE A 61 9.72 4.60 -15.54
C ILE A 61 10.54 3.62 -14.69
N PHE A 62 11.87 3.62 -14.82
CA PHE A 62 12.73 2.77 -13.98
C PHE A 62 12.68 3.13 -12.50
N GLU A 63 12.61 4.42 -12.16
CA GLU A 63 12.43 4.89 -10.79
C GLU A 63 11.10 4.41 -10.20
N GLU A 64 10.01 4.45 -10.98
CA GLU A 64 8.70 3.95 -10.54
C GLU A 64 8.72 2.43 -10.31
N MET A 65 9.28 1.65 -11.24
CA MET A 65 9.43 0.20 -11.08
C MET A 65 10.29 -0.15 -9.85
N TYR A 66 11.35 0.61 -9.61
CA TYR A 66 12.22 0.43 -8.47
C TYR A 66 11.49 0.73 -7.15
N ILE A 67 10.73 1.83 -7.08
CA ILE A 67 9.92 2.18 -5.90
C ILE A 67 8.88 1.10 -5.62
N ASP A 68 8.24 0.56 -6.66
CA ASP A 68 7.22 -0.49 -6.52
C ASP A 68 7.81 -1.77 -5.93
N GLU A 69 8.94 -2.26 -6.46
CA GLU A 69 9.64 -3.42 -5.92
C GLU A 69 10.19 -3.17 -4.51
N LEU A 70 10.73 -1.98 -4.25
CA LEU A 70 11.21 -1.60 -2.93
C LEU A 70 10.08 -1.59 -1.90
N SER A 71 8.91 -1.06 -2.27
CA SER A 71 7.73 -1.01 -1.39
C SER A 71 7.17 -2.40 -1.11
N ASN A 72 7.16 -3.27 -2.11
CA ASN A 72 6.75 -4.68 -1.98
C ASN A 72 7.71 -5.48 -1.08
N LYS A 73 9.02 -5.26 -1.19
CA LYS A 73 10.00 -5.86 -0.29
C LYS A 73 9.89 -5.27 1.12
N ALA A 74 9.78 -3.95 1.23
CA ALA A 74 9.65 -3.26 2.51
C ALA A 74 8.43 -3.73 3.29
N SER A 75 7.25 -3.87 2.67
CA SER A 75 6.05 -4.37 3.35
C SER A 75 6.15 -5.84 3.78
N LYS A 76 6.97 -6.67 3.10
CA LYS A 76 7.18 -8.08 3.45
C LYS A 76 8.25 -8.28 4.53
N THR A 77 9.30 -7.47 4.52
CA THR A 77 10.48 -7.64 5.38
C THR A 77 10.46 -6.70 6.58
N SER A 78 10.01 -5.47 6.37
CA SER A 78 9.90 -4.44 7.40
C SER A 78 8.45 -4.36 7.84
N GLN A 79 8.11 -5.08 8.90
CA GLN A 79 6.82 -4.92 9.55
C GLN A 79 6.83 -3.55 10.25
N LEU A 80 6.55 -2.46 9.51
CA LEU A 80 6.28 -1.13 10.08
C LEU A 80 5.07 -1.18 11.03
N GLY A 81 4.40 -2.34 11.11
CA GLY A 81 3.33 -2.64 12.03
C GLY A 81 1.99 -2.12 11.52
N LEU A 82 1.96 -1.44 10.37
CA LEU A 82 0.74 -0.84 9.83
C LEU A 82 -0.22 -1.91 9.35
N ALA A 83 0.23 -2.96 8.65
CA ALA A 83 -0.66 -4.05 8.25
C ALA A 83 -1.31 -4.72 9.47
N LYS A 84 -0.55 -4.91 10.55
CA LYS A 84 -1.07 -5.47 11.81
C LYS A 84 -2.04 -4.50 12.48
N LEU A 85 -1.72 -3.21 12.55
CA LEU A 85 -2.60 -2.19 13.13
C LEU A 85 -3.93 -2.11 12.36
N ILE A 86 -3.88 -2.15 11.03
CA ILE A 86 -5.06 -2.17 10.15
C ILE A 86 -5.88 -3.43 10.42
N TYR A 87 -5.24 -4.60 10.44
CA TYR A 87 -5.88 -5.88 10.75
C TYR A 87 -6.55 -5.88 12.13
N ASP A 88 -5.84 -5.40 13.16
CA ASP A 88 -6.33 -5.32 14.54
C ASP A 88 -7.54 -4.38 14.62
N GLN A 89 -7.55 -3.27 13.87
CA GLN A 89 -8.71 -2.38 13.85
C GLN A 89 -9.92 -2.97 13.12
N PHE A 90 -9.71 -3.68 12.02
CA PHE A 90 -10.80 -4.37 11.34
C PHE A 90 -11.41 -5.47 12.23
N THR A 91 -10.58 -6.30 12.85
CA THR A 91 -11.05 -7.40 13.71
C THR A 91 -11.66 -6.91 15.02
N LYS A 92 -11.12 -5.87 15.64
CA LYS A 92 -11.68 -5.28 16.88
C LYS A 92 -13.03 -4.60 16.65
N THR A 93 -13.25 -4.05 15.45
CA THR A 93 -14.52 -3.40 15.08
C THR A 93 -15.60 -4.42 14.74
N THR A 94 -15.25 -5.56 14.14
CA THR A 94 -16.21 -6.62 13.77
C THR A 94 -16.63 -7.49 14.95
N ILE A 95 -15.77 -7.69 15.96
CA ILE A 95 -16.08 -8.55 17.14
C ILE A 95 -17.01 -7.87 18.15
N LYS A 96 -17.20 -6.54 18.08
CA LYS A 96 -18.04 -5.77 19.02
C LYS A 96 -19.46 -5.49 18.53
N ARG A 97 -19.92 -6.11 17.45
CA ARG A 97 -21.24 -5.87 16.88
C ARG A 97 -22.16 -7.07 16.98
#